data_AF-A0A6G9XJ94-F1
#
_entry.id   AF-A0A6G9XJ94-F1
#
_cell.length_a   1.000
_cell.length_b   1.000
_cell.length_c   1.000
_cell.angle_alpha   90.00
_cell.angle_beta   90.00
_cell.angle_gamma   90.00
#
_symmetry.space_group_name_H-M   'P 1'
#
loop_
_entity.id
_entity.type
_entity.pdbx_description
1 polymer ?
#
loop_
_entity_poly.entity_id
_entity_poly.type
_entity_poly.pdbx_seq_one_letter_code
_entity_poly.pdbx_strand_id
1 'polypeptide(L)'
;MPLATPADVALGWRTLTADEETRAELLIAVAEAWIRDPSRRPDIAEGDPTGKHVVVEVVRAAMAAPAEWTGHTSYSETMGPWARSGTLSTPAGVLQFLKVHGEMLGISDGPTAVGSFGDPCGYRYPPAGSVGL
;
A
#
# COMPACT_ATOMS: atom_id res chain seq x y z
N MET A 1 -2.45 -13.79 12.66
CA MET A 1 -1.41 -14.37 11.78
C MET A 1 -0.89 -13.31 10.81
N PRO A 2 0.41 -13.37 10.46
CA PRO A 2 0.97 -12.48 9.43
C PRO A 2 0.36 -12.75 8.05
N LEU A 3 0.22 -11.69 7.24
CA LEU A 3 -0.29 -11.74 5.86
C LEU A 3 0.74 -12.34 4.90
N ALA A 4 2.03 -12.14 5.15
CA ALA A 4 3.11 -12.65 4.31
C ALA A 4 4.30 -13.13 5.17
N THR A 5 5.13 -13.99 4.57
CA THR A 5 6.38 -14.47 5.17
C THR A 5 7.59 -14.05 4.33
N PRO A 6 8.81 -14.02 4.89
CA PRO A 6 10.03 -13.76 4.13
C PRO A 6 10.22 -14.72 2.95
N ALA A 7 9.77 -15.97 3.10
CA ALA A 7 9.78 -16.96 2.03
C ALA A 7 8.90 -16.55 0.84
N ASP A 8 7.76 -15.92 1.09
CA ASP A 8 6.89 -15.39 0.03
C ASP A 8 7.54 -14.21 -0.70
N VAL A 9 8.33 -13.39 0.01
CA VAL A 9 9.11 -12.30 -0.58
C VAL A 9 10.22 -12.86 -1.47
N ALA A 10 10.90 -13.94 -1.05
CA ALA A 10 11.93 -14.60 -1.85
C ALA A 10 11.37 -15.34 -3.08
N LEU A 11 10.10 -15.78 -3.03
CA LEU A 11 9.47 -16.62 -4.05
C LEU A 11 9.40 -15.95 -5.44
N GLY A 12 10.34 -16.28 -6.33
CA GLY A 12 10.38 -15.70 -7.68
C GLY A 12 11.09 -14.35 -7.77
N TRP A 13 11.94 -14.01 -6.78
CA TRP A 13 12.83 -12.85 -6.85
C TRP A 13 14.31 -13.25 -6.71
N ARG A 14 14.81 -13.34 -5.48
CA ARG A 14 16.18 -13.79 -5.16
C ARG A 14 16.20 -14.43 -3.78
N THR A 15 17.18 -15.31 -3.55
CA THR A 15 17.47 -15.84 -2.22
C THR A 15 17.93 -14.71 -1.30
N LEU A 16 17.35 -14.64 -0.11
CA LEU A 16 17.68 -13.63 0.90
C LEU A 16 18.81 -14.15 1.80
N THR A 17 19.73 -13.28 2.19
CA THR A 17 20.65 -13.57 3.30
C THR A 17 19.94 -13.43 4.65
N ALA A 18 20.51 -13.96 5.74
CA ALA A 18 19.91 -13.86 7.07
C ALA A 18 19.62 -12.40 7.52
N ASP A 19 20.50 -11.46 7.16
CA ASP A 19 20.29 -10.03 7.41
C ASP A 19 19.13 -9.47 6.58
N GLU A 20 19.02 -9.91 5.32
CA GLU A 20 17.92 -9.52 4.43
C GLU A 20 16.58 -10.13 4.88
N GLU A 21 16.57 -11.34 5.42
CA GLU A 21 15.38 -11.98 6.01
C GLU A 21 14.89 -11.18 7.22
N THR A 22 15.78 -10.81 8.14
CA THR A 22 15.45 -9.97 9.30
C THR A 22 14.87 -8.62 8.86
N ARG A 23 15.46 -8.02 7.83
CA ARG A 23 14.97 -6.76 7.25
C ARG A 23 13.60 -6.94 6.59
N ALA A 24 13.39 -8.05 5.89
CA ALA A 24 12.11 -8.38 5.27
C ALA A 24 11.00 -8.56 6.32
N GLU A 25 11.28 -9.24 7.43
CA GLU A 25 10.33 -9.40 8.55
C GLU A 25 9.87 -8.05 9.12
N LEU A 26 10.81 -7.12 9.33
CA LEU A 26 10.49 -5.79 9.83
C LEU A 26 9.64 -5.01 8.82
N LEU A 27 10.00 -5.05 7.53
CA LEU A 27 9.24 -4.38 6.48
C LEU A 27 7.83 -4.97 6.30
N ILE A 28 7.68 -6.28 6.42
CA ILE A 28 6.38 -6.96 6.41
C ILE A 28 5.53 -6.46 7.59
N ALA A 29 6.08 -6.44 8.80
CA ALA A 29 5.34 -5.98 9.98
C ALA A 29 4.87 -4.52 9.84
N VAL A 30 5.72 -3.63 9.32
CA VAL A 30 5.35 -2.23 9.06
C VAL A 30 4.28 -2.12 7.96
N ALA A 31 4.40 -2.92 6.89
CA ALA A 31 3.41 -2.94 5.81
C ALA A 31 2.04 -3.46 6.30
N GLU A 32 2.03 -4.49 7.14
CA GLU A 32 0.81 -5.01 7.76
C GLU A 32 0.15 -3.98 8.68
N ALA A 33 0.95 -3.30 9.52
CA ALA A 33 0.46 -2.22 10.37
C ALA A 33 -0.13 -1.08 9.54
N TRP A 34 0.46 -0.77 8.39
CA TRP A 34 -0.07 0.22 7.45
C TRP A 34 -1.43 -0.23 6.87
N ILE A 35 -1.57 -1.49 6.43
CA ILE A 35 -2.83 -1.97 5.86
C ILE A 35 -3.95 -2.02 6.92
N ARG A 36 -3.62 -2.47 8.13
CA ARG A 36 -4.56 -2.62 9.27
C ARG A 36 -4.92 -1.29 9.95
N ASP A 37 -4.40 -0.17 9.48
CA ASP A 37 -4.76 1.16 9.96
C ASP A 37 -6.29 1.36 9.88
N PRO A 38 -6.96 1.85 10.94
CA PRO A 38 -8.41 2.06 10.97
C PRO A 38 -8.95 2.96 9.85
N SER A 39 -8.10 3.83 9.30
CA SER A 39 -8.45 4.72 8.17
C SER A 39 -8.47 4.04 6.80
N ARG A 40 -7.99 2.78 6.72
CA ARG A 40 -7.80 2.05 5.47
C ARG A 40 -8.69 0.82 5.43
N ARG A 41 -8.17 -0.33 5.83
CA ARG A 41 -8.88 -1.60 5.77
C ARG A 41 -8.58 -2.46 7.01
N PRO A 42 -9.13 -2.09 8.17
CA PRO A 42 -8.97 -2.88 9.39
C PRO A 42 -9.59 -4.28 9.27
N ASP A 43 -10.59 -4.44 8.38
CA ASP A 43 -11.35 -5.68 8.18
C ASP A 43 -10.66 -6.70 7.25
N ILE A 44 -9.38 -6.51 6.92
CA ILE A 44 -8.69 -7.47 6.06
C ILE A 44 -8.59 -8.82 6.77
N ALA A 45 -9.09 -9.87 6.11
CA ALA A 45 -9.00 -11.22 6.63
C ALA A 45 -7.54 -11.65 6.76
N GLU A 46 -7.23 -12.39 7.81
CA GLU A 46 -5.89 -12.97 7.94
C GLU A 46 -5.64 -13.96 6.79
N GLY A 47 -4.52 -13.80 6.08
CA GLY A 47 -4.19 -14.62 4.91
C GLY A 47 -4.94 -14.26 3.62
N ASP A 48 -5.56 -13.08 3.54
CA ASP A 48 -6.16 -12.59 2.30
C ASP A 48 -5.13 -12.58 1.15
N PRO A 49 -5.40 -13.24 0.01
CA PRO A 49 -4.43 -13.39 -1.06
C PRO A 49 -4.05 -12.06 -1.71
N THR A 50 -4.97 -11.10 -1.72
CA THR A 50 -4.74 -9.75 -2.25
C THR A 50 -3.85 -8.94 -1.31
N GLY A 51 -4.13 -8.99 0.00
CA GLY A 51 -3.27 -8.41 1.03
C GLY A 51 -1.85 -8.96 0.98
N LYS A 52 -1.71 -10.27 0.84
CA LYS A 52 -0.41 -10.94 0.69
C LYS A 52 0.34 -10.45 -0.55
N HIS A 53 -0.34 -10.33 -1.69
CA HIS A 53 0.29 -9.87 -2.93
C HIS A 53 0.84 -8.44 -2.79
N VAL A 54 0.03 -7.53 -2.24
CA VAL A 54 0.43 -6.12 -2.03
C VAL A 54 1.62 -6.01 -1.08
N VAL A 55 1.61 -6.75 0.05
CA VAL A 55 2.74 -6.73 1.00
C VAL A 55 4.01 -7.22 0.31
N VAL A 56 3.95 -8.33 -0.43
CA VAL A 56 5.11 -8.88 -1.14
C VAL A 56 5.66 -7.90 -2.17
N GLU A 57 4.81 -7.25 -2.95
CA GLU A 57 5.22 -6.30 -4.00
C GLU A 57 5.91 -5.06 -3.40
N VAL A 58 5.31 -4.45 -2.38
CA VAL A 58 5.85 -3.24 -1.74
C VAL A 58 7.16 -3.53 -1.00
N VAL A 59 7.26 -4.68 -0.31
CA VAL A 59 8.49 -5.09 0.37
C VAL A 59 9.60 -5.38 -0.63
N ARG A 60 9.31 -6.06 -1.76
CA ARG A 60 10.29 -6.27 -2.84
C ARG A 60 10.80 -4.96 -3.41
N ALA A 61 9.91 -4.01 -3.69
CA ALA A 61 10.31 -2.70 -4.20
C ALA A 61 11.23 -1.96 -3.21
N ALA A 62 10.90 -1.99 -1.91
CA ALA A 62 11.70 -1.37 -0.88
C ALA A 62 13.08 -2.03 -0.70
N MET A 63 13.17 -3.35 -0.85
CA MET A 63 14.43 -4.10 -0.73
C MET A 63 15.28 -4.10 -2.01
N ALA A 64 14.68 -3.93 -3.18
CA ALA A 64 15.40 -3.88 -4.45
C ALA A 64 16.22 -2.59 -4.63
N ALA A 65 15.85 -1.54 -3.89
CA ALA A 65 16.56 -0.28 -3.93
C ALA A 65 17.90 -0.37 -3.16
N PRO A 66 19.05 -0.06 -3.80
CA PRO A 66 20.34 0.00 -3.13
C PRO A 66 20.32 1.02 -2.00
N ALA A 67 20.94 0.68 -0.86
CA ALA A 67 21.00 1.57 0.31
C ALA A 67 21.66 2.91 -0.03
N GLU A 68 22.63 2.91 -0.94
CA GLU A 68 23.34 4.08 -1.47
C GLU A 68 22.44 5.10 -2.19
N TRP A 69 21.27 4.69 -2.69
CA TRP A 69 20.37 5.59 -3.41
C TRP A 69 19.20 6.06 -2.54
N THR A 70 19.16 5.67 -1.27
CA THR A 70 18.12 6.07 -0.30
C THR A 70 17.98 7.59 -0.25
N GLY A 71 16.78 8.10 -0.55
CA GLY A 71 16.51 9.54 -0.59
C GLY A 71 16.90 10.26 -1.89
N HIS A 72 17.49 9.58 -2.87
CA HIS A 72 17.75 10.13 -4.19
C HIS A 72 16.52 9.97 -5.10
N THR A 73 16.08 11.06 -5.71
CA THR A 73 15.04 11.04 -6.78
C THR A 73 15.67 10.91 -8.17
N SER A 74 16.92 11.34 -8.31
CA SER A 74 17.72 11.18 -9.53
C SER A 74 19.18 10.96 -9.14
N TYR A 75 19.88 10.10 -9.86
CA TYR A 75 21.31 9.87 -9.69
C TYR A 75 22.02 9.98 -11.03
N SER A 76 23.24 10.49 -10.98
CA SER A 76 24.16 10.57 -12.11
C SER A 76 25.54 10.22 -11.58
N GLU A 77 26.03 9.04 -11.93
CA GLU A 77 27.39 8.62 -11.64
C GLU A 77 28.20 8.65 -12.92
N THR A 78 29.35 9.33 -12.89
CA THR A 78 30.29 9.36 -14.01
C THR A 78 31.55 8.61 -13.58
N MET A 79 31.76 7.41 -14.11
CA MET A 79 33.01 6.66 -13.95
C MET A 79 33.85 6.84 -15.22
N GLY A 80 34.64 7.92 -15.25
CA GLY A 80 35.54 8.23 -16.36
C GLY A 80 34.77 8.49 -17.68
N PRO A 81 35.04 7.76 -18.78
CA PRO A 81 34.33 7.97 -20.05
C PRO A 81 32.88 7.46 -20.05
N TRP A 82 32.43 6.79 -18.98
CA TRP A 82 31.14 6.11 -18.92
C TRP A 82 30.27 6.80 -17.88
N ALA A 83 29.13 7.34 -18.32
CA ALA A 83 28.14 7.98 -17.45
C ALA A 83 26.91 7.06 -17.31
N ARG A 84 26.49 6.82 -16.07
CA ARG A 84 25.21 6.17 -15.74
C ARG A 84 24.34 7.19 -15.04
N SER A 85 23.26 7.59 -15.70
CA SER A 85 22.22 8.42 -15.10
C SER A 85 20.90 7.67 -15.09
N GLY A 86 20.12 7.89 -14.04
CA GLY A 86 18.81 7.28 -13.87
C GLY A 86 17.91 8.15 -13.00
N THR A 87 16.64 8.22 -13.38
CA THR A 87 15.60 8.80 -12.52
C THR A 87 14.95 7.67 -11.75
N LEU A 88 14.93 7.79 -10.43
CA LEU A 88 14.21 6.85 -9.58
C LEU A 88 12.77 7.37 -9.47
N SER A 89 11.81 6.53 -9.87
CA SER A 89 10.38 6.88 -9.75
C SER A 89 9.89 6.92 -8.29
N THR A 90 10.72 6.44 -7.37
CA THR A 90 10.38 6.08 -6.00
C THR A 90 11.63 6.33 -5.14
N PRO A 91 11.62 7.20 -4.11
CA PRO A 91 12.71 7.29 -3.15
C PRO A 91 13.08 5.90 -2.62
N ALA A 92 14.34 5.53 -2.84
CA ALA A 92 14.87 4.21 -2.50
C ALA A 92 14.73 3.92 -1.00
N GLY A 93 14.48 2.64 -0.67
CA GLY A 93 14.47 2.14 0.70
C GLY A 93 13.20 2.43 1.51
N VAL A 94 12.18 3.07 0.92
CA VAL A 94 10.91 3.38 1.58
C VAL A 94 9.79 2.49 1.06
N LEU A 95 8.90 2.03 1.95
CA LEU A 95 7.66 1.35 1.58
C LEU A 95 6.74 2.33 0.85
N GLN A 96 6.45 2.07 -0.42
CA GLN A 96 5.53 2.88 -1.21
C GLN A 96 4.27 2.12 -1.56
N PHE A 97 3.15 2.63 -1.07
CA PHE A 97 1.84 2.16 -1.46
C PHE A 97 1.34 3.00 -2.64
N LEU A 98 1.45 2.44 -3.84
CA LEU A 98 0.90 3.02 -5.06
C LEU A 98 -0.64 2.99 -5.05
N LYS A 99 -1.26 3.87 -5.84
CA LYS A 99 -2.72 3.93 -6.00
C LYS A 99 -3.32 2.60 -6.44
N VAL A 100 -2.62 1.86 -7.30
CA VAL A 100 -3.04 0.52 -7.76
C VAL A 100 -3.13 -0.49 -6.60
N HIS A 101 -2.30 -0.38 -5.57
CA HIS A 101 -2.40 -1.24 -4.38
C HIS A 101 -3.63 -0.87 -3.53
N GLY A 102 -3.94 0.43 -3.44
CA GLY A 102 -5.19 0.90 -2.84
C GLY A 102 -6.41 0.33 -3.56
N GLU A 103 -6.44 0.43 -4.89
CA GLU A 103 -7.51 -0.12 -5.72
C GLU A 103 -7.64 -1.65 -5.58
N MET A 104 -6.53 -2.39 -5.56
CA MET A 104 -6.53 -3.84 -5.29
C MET A 104 -7.11 -4.18 -3.91
N LEU A 105 -6.78 -3.39 -2.89
CA LEU A 105 -7.32 -3.57 -1.54
C LEU A 105 -8.77 -3.09 -1.39
N GLY A 106 -9.36 -2.50 -2.43
CA GLY A 106 -10.68 -1.88 -2.37
C GLY A 106 -10.71 -0.56 -1.60
N ILE A 107 -9.55 0.04 -1.33
CA ILE A 107 -9.41 1.37 -0.73
C ILE A 107 -9.59 2.38 -1.86
N SER A 108 -10.80 2.92 -2.01
CA SER A 108 -11.06 3.99 -2.96
C SER A 108 -10.42 5.30 -2.48
N ASP A 109 -9.45 5.81 -3.23
CA ASP A 109 -8.82 7.14 -3.05
C ASP A 109 -9.72 8.30 -3.52
N GLY A 110 -10.94 8.00 -3.96
CA GLY A 110 -11.94 8.99 -4.34
C GLY A 110 -12.70 9.50 -3.11
N PRO A 111 -13.13 10.78 -3.08
CA PRO A 111 -14.03 11.25 -2.04
C PRO A 111 -15.31 10.41 -2.09
N THR A 112 -15.58 9.66 -1.02
CA THR A 112 -16.89 9.05 -0.82
C THR A 112 -17.88 10.19 -0.74
N ALA A 113 -18.78 10.31 -1.71
CA ALA A 113 -19.81 11.33 -1.71
C ALA A 113 -20.74 11.10 -0.51
N VAL A 114 -20.57 11.88 0.55
CA VAL A 114 -21.47 11.87 1.71
C VAL A 114 -22.53 12.93 1.47
N GLY A 115 -23.66 12.52 0.88
CA GLY A 115 -24.80 13.40 0.68
C GLY A 115 -25.62 13.55 1.97
N SER A 116 -25.37 14.61 2.74
CA SER A 116 -26.34 15.08 3.72
C SER A 116 -27.38 15.93 2.99
N PHE A 117 -28.37 15.29 2.36
CA PHE A 117 -29.57 15.98 1.92
C PHE A 117 -30.30 16.39 3.19
N GLY A 118 -30.15 17.65 3.59
CA GLY A 118 -30.67 18.13 4.86
C GLY A 118 -32.17 17.91 4.95
N ASP A 119 -32.59 16.86 5.66
CA ASP A 119 -33.95 16.77 6.14
C ASP A 119 -34.14 17.95 7.10
N PRO A 120 -35.08 18.88 6.84
CA PRO A 120 -35.31 19.98 7.75
C PRO A 120 -35.72 19.40 9.11
N CYS A 121 -35.12 19.93 10.18
CA CYS A 121 -35.40 19.53 11.56
C CYS A 121 -36.92 19.52 11.81
N GLY A 122 -37.52 18.34 11.90
CA GLY A 122 -38.95 18.16 12.13
C GLY A 122 -39.75 17.54 10.98
N TYR A 123 -39.14 17.16 9.85
CA TYR A 123 -39.85 16.44 8.79
C TYR A 123 -40.13 14.99 9.21
N ARG A 124 -41.31 14.76 9.78
CA ARG A 124 -41.86 13.41 9.95
C ARG A 124 -42.35 12.98 8.58
N TYR A 125 -41.67 12.01 7.95
CA TYR A 125 -42.17 11.38 6.72
C TYR A 125 -43.66 11.06 6.92
N PRO A 126 -44.56 11.54 6.04
CA PRO A 126 -45.93 11.10 6.09
C PRO A 126 -45.93 9.58 5.90
N PRO A 127 -46.71 8.82 6.68
CA PRO A 127 -46.82 7.39 6.47
C PRO A 127 -47.23 7.12 5.02
N ALA A 128 -46.60 6.13 4.39
CA ALA A 128 -46.85 5.78 3.00
C ALA A 128 -48.36 5.56 2.76
N GLY A 129 -49.01 6.47 2.03
CA GLY A 129 -50.43 6.38 1.67
C GLY A 129 -51.27 7.67 1.74
N SER A 130 -50.73 8.83 2.11
CA SER A 130 -51.54 10.05 2.31
C SER A 130 -51.60 11.04 1.12
N VAL A 131 -51.58 10.55 -0.12
CA VAL A 131 -51.92 11.40 -1.29
C VAL A 131 -53.32 11.00 -1.76
N GLY A 132 -54.32 11.62 -1.16
CA GLY A 132 -55.71 11.60 -1.61
C GLY A 132 -56.03 12.90 -2.36
N LEU A 133 -56.70 12.74 -3.49
CA LEU A 133 -57.22 13.72 -4.45
C LEU A 133 -57.73 15.04 -3.86
#